data_AF-A0A0F8UBL7-F1
#
_entry.id   AF-A0A0F8UBL7-F1
#
_cell.length_a   1.000
_cell.length_b   1.000
_cell.length_c   1.000
_cell.angle_alpha   90.00
_cell.angle_beta   90.00
_cell.angle_gamma   90.00
#
_symmetry.space_group_name_H-M   'P 1'
#
loop_
_entity.id
_entity.type
_entity.pdbx_description
1 polymer ?
#
loop_
_entity_poly.entity_id
_entity_poly.type
_entity_poly.pdbx_seq_one_letter_code
_entity_poly.pdbx_strand_id
1 'polypeptide(L)'
;MKHLYFAYGSNLSPTQMAMRCTVNPSRSAHPVAIACLTRWRWLICEVGYANVIPPAELCVGKQRTAAGAGKDDDGVFGVLYEMDAADEEILDGYEGVDTCSAGSGSGSGAPREVLRPREQGDGCYNKWFVRAKVVTWLDGGV
;
A
#
# COMPACT_ATOMS: atom_id res chain seq x y z
N MET A 1 -0.88 17.72 -8.16
CA MET A 1 -1.36 16.34 -8.33
C MET A 1 -2.07 15.94 -7.04
N LYS A 2 -3.21 15.26 -7.10
CA LYS A 2 -3.87 14.73 -5.89
C LYS A 2 -3.09 13.51 -5.41
N HIS A 3 -2.73 13.47 -4.13
CA HIS A 3 -2.20 12.27 -3.48
C HIS A 3 -3.37 11.36 -3.12
N LEU A 4 -3.32 10.11 -3.57
CA LEU A 4 -4.40 9.15 -3.40
C LEU A 4 -3.90 7.93 -2.63
N TYR A 5 -4.67 7.51 -1.64
CA TYR A 5 -4.41 6.31 -0.85
C TYR A 5 -5.40 5.21 -1.23
N PHE A 6 -4.91 4.04 -1.61
CA PHE A 6 -5.73 2.88 -1.98
C PHE A 6 -5.88 1.92 -0.81
N ALA A 7 -7.08 1.87 -0.22
CA ALA A 7 -7.39 0.96 0.87
C ALA A 7 -7.98 -0.37 0.36
N TYR A 8 -7.47 -1.49 0.88
CA TYR A 8 -7.90 -2.87 0.54
C TYR A 8 -8.16 -3.75 1.77
N GLY A 9 -8.06 -3.17 2.97
CA GLY A 9 -8.18 -3.87 4.25
C GLY A 9 -9.10 -3.14 5.22
N SER A 10 -8.73 -3.06 6.49
CA SER A 10 -9.56 -2.40 7.51
C SER A 10 -9.83 -0.91 7.18
N ASN A 11 -8.86 -0.26 6.53
CA ASN A 11 -8.94 1.11 6.01
C ASN A 11 -10.01 1.32 4.91
N LEU A 12 -10.72 0.26 4.47
CA LEU A 12 -11.93 0.41 3.63
C LEU A 12 -13.04 1.19 4.34
N SER A 13 -13.03 1.25 5.68
CA SER A 13 -13.98 2.04 6.46
C SER A 13 -13.56 3.51 6.55
N PRO A 14 -14.37 4.47 6.04
CA PRO A 14 -14.09 5.90 6.20
C PRO A 14 -14.03 6.31 7.67
N THR A 15 -14.82 5.67 8.54
CA THR A 15 -14.76 5.91 9.99
C THR A 15 -13.40 5.52 10.56
N GLN A 16 -12.82 4.40 10.12
CA GLN A 16 -11.48 4.02 10.56
C GLN A 16 -10.42 4.96 10.00
N MET A 17 -10.54 5.36 8.74
CA MET A 17 -9.66 6.36 8.13
C MET A 17 -9.69 7.67 8.93
N ALA A 18 -10.88 8.18 9.28
CA ALA A 18 -11.04 9.41 10.05
C ALA A 18 -10.51 9.31 11.49
N MET A 19 -10.50 8.11 12.07
CA MET A 19 -9.89 7.88 13.40
C MET A 19 -8.36 7.85 13.34
N ARG A 20 -7.77 7.34 12.25
CA ARG A 20 -6.31 7.24 12.09
C ARG A 20 -5.69 8.54 11.58
N CYS A 21 -6.36 9.23 10.66
CA CYS A 21 -5.90 10.49 10.07
C CYS A 21 -6.32 11.65 10.98
N THR A 22 -5.39 12.14 11.80
CA THR A 22 -5.69 13.16 12.82
C THR A 22 -5.38 14.58 12.39
N VAL A 23 -4.62 14.77 11.29
CA VAL A 23 -4.21 16.10 10.82
C VAL A 23 -5.30 16.72 9.96
N ASN A 24 -5.80 16.00 8.96
CA ASN A 24 -6.87 16.45 8.10
C ASN A 24 -7.90 15.33 7.82
N PRO A 25 -8.62 14.85 8.85
CA PRO A 25 -9.56 13.73 8.74
C PRO A 25 -10.64 13.95 7.66
N SER A 26 -11.16 15.17 7.53
CA SER A 26 -12.20 15.49 6.54
C SER A 26 -11.73 15.32 5.10
N ARG A 27 -10.42 15.47 4.84
CA ARG A 27 -9.80 15.25 3.55
C ARG A 27 -9.32 13.80 3.41
N SER A 28 -8.53 13.33 4.36
CA SER A 28 -7.84 12.04 4.32
C SER A 28 -8.78 10.84 4.48
N ALA A 29 -9.98 11.05 5.04
CA ALA A 29 -11.05 10.05 5.12
C ALA A 29 -12.17 10.29 4.11
N HIS A 30 -12.00 11.21 3.15
CA HIS A 30 -12.97 11.43 2.09
C HIS A 30 -12.82 10.37 1.00
N PRO A 31 -13.78 9.44 0.83
CA PRO A 31 -13.71 8.44 -0.23
C PRO A 31 -13.99 9.10 -1.58
N VAL A 32 -13.01 9.06 -2.46
CA VAL A 32 -13.04 9.68 -3.79
C VAL A 32 -13.61 8.71 -4.83
N ALA A 33 -13.19 7.45 -4.81
CA ALA A 33 -13.59 6.47 -5.82
C ALA A 33 -13.47 5.02 -5.32
N ILE A 34 -14.19 4.13 -5.99
CA ILE A 34 -13.92 2.69 -5.96
C ILE A 34 -12.96 2.39 -7.12
N ALA A 35 -11.87 1.68 -6.85
CA ALA A 35 -10.88 1.32 -7.84
C ALA A 35 -10.48 -0.16 -7.75
N CYS A 36 -9.82 -0.65 -8.80
CA CYS A 36 -9.33 -2.00 -8.92
C CYS A 36 -7.84 -2.02 -9.28
N LEU A 37 -7.07 -2.83 -8.55
CA LEU A 37 -5.72 -3.22 -8.90
C LEU A 37 -5.76 -4.52 -9.71
N THR A 38 -5.69 -4.40 -11.03
CA THR A 38 -5.79 -5.53 -11.96
C THR A 38 -4.58 -6.47 -11.84
N ARG A 39 -4.85 -7.78 -11.80
CA ARG A 39 -3.87 -8.87 -11.62
C ARG A 39 -3.18 -8.90 -10.25
N TRP A 40 -3.63 -8.07 -9.31
CA TRP A 40 -3.22 -8.17 -7.90
C TRP A 40 -4.09 -9.21 -7.19
N ARG A 41 -3.53 -9.85 -6.16
CA ARG A 41 -4.23 -10.86 -5.37
C ARG A 41 -4.34 -10.41 -3.92
N TRP A 42 -5.56 -10.44 -3.39
CA TRP A 42 -5.81 -10.19 -1.97
C TRP A 42 -5.71 -11.48 -1.16
N LEU A 43 -5.15 -11.39 0.05
CA LEU A 43 -5.05 -12.51 0.99
C LEU A 43 -5.02 -12.03 2.43
N ILE A 44 -5.19 -12.97 3.35
CA ILE A 44 -4.94 -12.78 4.78
C ILE A 44 -3.63 -13.48 5.14
N CYS A 45 -2.68 -12.74 5.70
CA CYS A 45 -1.44 -13.32 6.20
C CYS A 45 -1.68 -14.19 7.43
N GLU A 46 -0.72 -15.03 7.81
CA GLU A 46 -0.79 -15.91 9.00
C GLU A 46 -1.11 -15.15 10.31
N VAL A 47 -0.72 -13.87 10.36
CA VAL A 47 -0.98 -12.93 11.47
C VAL A 47 -2.37 -12.28 11.43
N GLY A 48 -3.25 -12.67 10.49
CA GLY A 48 -4.63 -12.21 10.42
C GLY A 48 -4.86 -10.87 9.70
N TYR A 49 -3.81 -10.25 9.15
CA TYR A 49 -3.90 -8.97 8.44
C TYR A 49 -4.14 -9.14 6.94
N ALA A 50 -4.90 -8.22 6.36
CA ALA A 50 -5.13 -8.12 4.93
C ALA A 50 -3.86 -7.65 4.21
N ASN A 51 -3.50 -8.34 3.12
CA ASN A 51 -2.35 -8.00 2.30
C ASN A 51 -2.67 -8.25 0.82
N VAL A 52 -1.86 -7.65 -0.06
CA VAL A 52 -1.99 -7.80 -1.50
C VAL A 52 -0.65 -8.24 -2.10
N ILE A 53 -0.71 -9.18 -3.04
CA ILE A 53 0.45 -9.64 -3.80
C ILE A 53 0.39 -9.01 -5.20
N PRO A 54 1.48 -8.40 -5.68
CA PRO A 54 1.56 -7.85 -7.02
C PRO A 54 1.59 -8.97 -8.10
N PRO A 55 1.37 -8.63 -9.37
CA PRO A 55 1.59 -9.55 -10.49
C PRO A 55 3.02 -10.12 -10.50
N ALA A 56 3.20 -11.32 -11.05
CA ALA A 56 4.47 -12.06 -11.04
C ALA A 56 5.65 -11.26 -11.64
N GLU A 57 5.38 -10.41 -12.63
CA GLU A 57 6.39 -9.50 -13.23
C GLU A 57 6.92 -8.44 -12.26
N LEU A 58 6.13 -8.03 -11.27
CA LEU A 58 6.48 -7.01 -10.27
C LEU A 58 6.95 -7.64 -8.95
N CYS A 59 6.73 -8.94 -8.74
CA CYS A 59 7.15 -9.62 -7.52
C CYS A 59 8.67 -9.60 -7.32
N VAL A 60 9.08 -9.30 -6.08
CA VAL A 60 10.48 -9.36 -5.65
C VAL A 60 10.68 -10.48 -4.63
N GLY A 61 11.82 -11.18 -4.72
CA GLY A 61 12.22 -12.20 -3.75
C GLY A 61 11.17 -13.30 -3.49
N LYS A 62 10.76 -13.45 -2.23
CA LYS A 62 9.83 -14.50 -1.75
C LYS A 62 8.39 -14.30 -2.25
N GLN A 63 8.03 -13.14 -2.81
CA GLN A 63 6.69 -12.94 -3.38
C GLN A 63 6.47 -13.77 -4.65
N ARG A 64 7.54 -14.10 -5.40
CA ARG A 64 7.41 -14.88 -6.65
C ARG A 64 6.81 -16.27 -6.43
N THR A 65 7.01 -16.87 -5.26
CA THR A 65 6.43 -18.18 -4.94
C THR A 65 4.98 -18.10 -4.48
N ALA A 66 4.54 -16.92 -3.99
CA ALA A 66 3.18 -16.67 -3.53
C ALA A 66 2.29 -16.06 -4.64
N ALA A 67 2.91 -15.42 -5.65
CA ALA A 67 2.26 -14.96 -6.86
C ALA A 67 1.88 -16.16 -7.73
N GLY A 68 0.66 -16.65 -7.57
CA GLY A 68 0.08 -17.54 -8.58
C GLY A 68 -0.18 -16.76 -9.87
N ALA A 69 -0.35 -17.47 -10.97
CA ALA A 69 -0.82 -16.89 -12.23
C ALA A 69 -2.25 -16.36 -12.04
N GLY A 70 -2.39 -15.12 -11.55
CA GLY A 70 -3.67 -14.41 -11.52
C GLY A 70 -4.20 -14.33 -12.94
N LYS A 71 -5.48 -14.66 -13.12
CA LYS A 71 -6.13 -14.49 -14.43
C LYS A 71 -6.25 -12.99 -14.71
N ASP A 72 -6.35 -12.61 -15.99
CA ASP A 72 -6.47 -11.19 -16.36
C ASP A 72 -7.72 -10.50 -15.78
N ASP A 73 -8.75 -11.29 -15.43
CA ASP A 73 -9.97 -10.81 -14.77
C ASP A 73 -9.87 -10.77 -13.23
N ASP A 74 -8.77 -11.25 -12.63
CA ASP A 74 -8.54 -11.14 -11.18
C ASP A 74 -8.06 -9.73 -10.83
N GLY A 75 -8.55 -9.19 -9.72
CA GLY A 75 -8.07 -7.90 -9.22
C GLY A 75 -8.57 -7.59 -7.83
N VAL A 76 -7.83 -6.72 -7.13
CA VAL A 76 -8.20 -6.28 -5.78
C VAL A 76 -9.00 -5.00 -5.90
N PHE A 77 -10.24 -5.03 -5.44
CA PHE A 77 -11.07 -3.84 -5.31
C PHE A 77 -10.77 -3.14 -4.00
N GLY A 78 -10.84 -1.81 -4.04
CA GLY A 78 -10.58 -0.97 -2.89
C GLY A 78 -11.17 0.41 -3.04
N VAL A 79 -11.01 1.20 -1.98
CA VAL A 79 -11.46 2.60 -1.93
C VAL A 79 -10.24 3.50 -2.07
N LEU A 80 -10.33 4.46 -2.98
CA LEU A 80 -9.39 5.58 -3.09
C LEU A 80 -9.85 6.70 -2.18
N TYR A 81 -8.95 7.14 -1.31
CA TYR A 81 -9.10 8.34 -0.50
C TYR A 81 -8.20 9.43 -1.04
N GLU A 82 -8.63 10.69 -0.98
CA GLU A 82 -7.68 11.79 -1.02
C GLU A 82 -6.80 11.71 0.23
N MET A 83 -5.52 12.06 0.12
CA MET A 83 -4.59 11.92 1.24
C MET A 83 -3.79 13.19 1.46
N ASP A 84 -3.75 13.64 2.71
CA ASP A 84 -2.80 14.65 3.17
C ASP A 84 -1.45 14.00 3.50
N ALA A 85 -0.34 14.66 3.16
CA ALA A 85 0.99 14.08 3.35
C ALA A 85 1.29 13.78 4.84
N ALA A 86 0.80 14.61 5.77
CA ALA A 86 1.03 14.39 7.19
C ALA A 86 0.17 13.24 7.75
N ASP A 87 -1.03 13.02 7.19
CA ASP A 87 -1.84 11.86 7.55
C ASP A 87 -1.30 10.56 6.94
N GLU A 88 -0.69 10.65 5.75
CA GLU A 88 0.00 9.54 5.11
C GLU A 88 1.16 9.03 5.99
N GLU A 89 1.93 9.92 6.61
CA GLU A 89 3.00 9.54 7.55
C GLU A 89 2.47 8.80 8.79
N ILE A 90 1.29 9.18 9.27
CA ILE A 90 0.63 8.48 10.40
C ILE A 90 0.21 7.07 9.96
N LEU A 91 -0.39 6.94 8.78
CA LEU A 91 -0.80 5.65 8.22
C LEU A 91 0.39 4.75 7.93
N ASP A 92 1.49 5.31 7.41
CA ASP A 92 2.75 4.61 7.20
C ASP A 92 3.24 3.94 8.51
N GLY A 93 3.06 4.60 9.66
CA GLY A 93 3.32 4.03 10.97
C GLY A 93 2.42 2.83 11.34
N TYR A 94 1.14 2.86 10.98
CA TYR A 94 0.21 1.74 11.22
C TYR A 94 0.45 0.54 10.31
N GLU A 95 0.89 0.78 9.07
CA GLU A 95 1.16 -0.26 8.08
C GLU A 95 2.59 -0.82 8.17
N GLY A 96 3.42 -0.29 9.09
CA GLY A 96 4.80 -0.71 9.28
C GLY A 96 5.70 -0.37 8.07
N VAL A 97 5.47 0.80 7.47
CA VAL A 97 6.29 1.29 6.36
C VAL A 97 7.66 1.69 6.87
N ASP A 98 8.67 0.90 6.49
CA ASP A 98 10.07 1.20 6.73
C ASP A 98 10.50 2.40 5.87
N THR A 99 10.50 3.62 6.45
CA THR A 99 11.01 4.86 5.85
C THR A 99 12.53 4.99 5.95
N CYS A 100 13.13 4.36 6.97
CA CYS A 100 14.55 4.37 7.25
C CYS A 100 15.25 3.15 6.63
N SER A 101 15.75 3.25 5.41
CA SER A 101 17.02 2.59 5.11
C SER A 101 18.14 3.50 5.62
N ALA A 102 18.29 3.61 6.94
CA ALA A 102 19.54 4.16 7.48
C ALA A 102 20.65 3.24 6.95
N GLY A 103 21.61 3.82 6.22
CA GLY A 103 22.86 3.12 5.91
C GLY A 103 23.37 2.49 7.19
N SER A 104 23.69 1.20 7.11
CA SER A 104 24.16 0.36 8.19
C SER A 104 25.07 1.18 9.11
N GLY A 105 24.60 1.50 10.33
CA GLY A 105 25.47 2.04 11.35
C GLY A 105 26.65 1.07 11.52
N SER A 106 27.86 1.60 11.48
CA SER A 106 29.12 0.87 11.70
C SER A 106 29.16 0.28 13.11
N GLY A 107 28.41 -0.80 13.34
CA GLY A 107 28.44 -1.63 14.54
C GLY A 107 29.14 -2.94 14.19
N SER A 108 30.31 -3.15 14.75
CA SER A 108 31.12 -4.35 14.57
C SER A 108 30.35 -5.62 14.95
N GLY A 109 30.11 -6.52 13.97
CA GLY A 109 29.95 -7.95 14.26
C GLY A 109 28.63 -8.65 13.90
N ALA A 110 27.93 -8.28 12.82
CA ALA A 110 26.89 -9.14 12.24
C ALA A 110 27.02 -9.25 10.70
N PRO A 111 26.73 -10.41 10.09
CA PRO A 111 27.20 -10.74 8.75
C PRO A 111 26.40 -10.02 7.65
N ARG A 112 27.16 -9.48 6.68
CA ARG A 112 26.78 -9.06 5.32
C ARG A 112 25.41 -8.41 5.17
N GLU A 113 25.46 -7.09 5.01
CA GLU A 113 24.48 -6.23 4.35
C GLU A 113 23.69 -6.97 3.26
N VAL A 114 22.58 -7.58 3.63
CA VAL A 114 21.53 -7.90 2.68
C VAL A 114 20.84 -6.57 2.45
N LEU A 115 21.34 -5.78 1.50
CA LEU A 115 20.59 -4.69 0.89
C LEU A 115 19.26 -5.29 0.43
N ARG A 116 18.23 -5.12 1.26
CA ARG A 116 16.90 -5.61 0.95
C ARG A 116 16.44 -4.79 -0.26
N PRO A 117 16.20 -5.40 -1.43
CA PRO A 117 15.80 -4.63 -2.61
C PRO A 117 14.49 -3.92 -2.30
N ARG A 118 14.43 -2.59 -2.49
CA ARG A 118 13.17 -1.85 -2.41
C ARG A 118 12.18 -2.47 -3.39
N GLU A 119 10.92 -2.62 -3.01
CA GLU A 119 9.91 -3.28 -3.83
C GLU A 119 9.79 -2.67 -5.24
N GLN A 120 10.03 -1.35 -5.38
CA GLN A 120 10.05 -0.63 -6.67
C GLN A 120 11.40 -0.03 -7.05
N GLY A 121 12.49 -0.33 -6.32
CA GLY A 121 13.83 0.22 -6.58
C GLY A 121 14.06 1.69 -6.16
N ASP A 122 13.00 2.47 -5.90
CA ASP A 122 13.03 3.84 -5.37
C ASP A 122 11.98 4.00 -4.24
N GLY A 123 12.14 4.98 -3.34
CA GLY A 123 11.20 5.24 -2.23
C GLY A 123 11.33 4.37 -0.97
N CYS A 124 10.25 4.27 -0.17
CA CYS A 124 10.22 3.49 1.09
C CYS A 124 10.16 1.99 0.81
N TYR A 125 10.74 1.17 1.71
CA TYR A 125 11.04 -0.24 1.42
C TYR A 125 9.81 -1.07 1.05
N ASN A 126 8.68 -0.90 1.75
CA ASN A 126 7.44 -1.66 1.55
C ASN A 126 6.30 -0.84 0.93
N LYS A 127 6.57 0.36 0.38
CA LYS A 127 5.53 1.26 -0.14
C LYS A 127 5.40 1.11 -1.65
N TRP A 128 4.16 0.96 -2.12
CA TRP A 128 3.85 0.75 -3.53
C TRP A 128 3.12 1.95 -4.13
N PHE A 129 3.70 2.52 -5.19
CA PHE A 129 3.05 3.50 -6.05
C PHE A 129 2.64 2.83 -7.35
N VAL A 130 1.33 2.64 -7.53
CA VAL A 130 0.77 1.83 -8.61
C VAL A 130 -0.35 2.57 -9.31
N ARG A 131 -0.60 2.21 -10.57
CA ARG A 131 -1.79 2.68 -11.28
C ARG A 131 -2.98 1.80 -10.89
N ALA A 132 -4.04 2.42 -10.38
CA ALA A 132 -5.32 1.78 -10.12
C ALA A 132 -6.33 2.15 -11.21
N LYS A 133 -7.16 1.19 -11.62
CA LYS A 133 -8.27 1.43 -12.54
C LYS A 133 -9.48 1.90 -11.74
N VAL A 134 -9.90 3.15 -11.93
CA VAL A 134 -11.15 3.65 -11.32
C VAL A 134 -12.34 2.89 -11.91
N VAL A 135 -13.20 2.39 -11.04
CA VAL A 135 -14.44 1.68 -11.37
C VAL A 135 -15.60 2.67 -11.32
N THR A 136 -15.70 3.43 -10.23
CA THR A 136 -16.78 4.40 -10.00
C THR A 136 -16.27 5.56 -9.14
N TRP A 137 -16.57 6.79 -9.52
CA TRP A 137 -16.33 7.98 -8.68
C TRP A 137 -17.45 8.16 -7.65
N LEU A 138 -17.09 8.52 -6.42
CA LEU A 138 -18.00 8.65 -5.28
C LEU A 138 -18.24 10.12 -4.90
N ASP A 139 -17.28 10.99 -5.16
CA ASP A 139 -17.33 12.43 -4.89
C ASP A 139 -17.93 13.25 -6.05
N GLY A 140 -18.50 12.58 -7.06
CA GLY A 140 -18.98 13.22 -8.29
C GLY A 140 -17.87 13.52 -9.30
N GLY A 141 -16.67 12.94 -9.13
CA GLY A 141 -15.47 13.16 -9.93
C GLY A 141 -15.66 13.27 -11.45
N VAL A 142 -15.52 14.51 -11.93
CA VAL A 142 -14.99 14.91 -13.24
C VAL A 142 -13.66 15.63 -13.03
#